data_AF-A0A842UFW5-F1
#
_entry.id   AF-A0A842UFW5-F1
#
_cell.length_a   1.000
_cell.length_b   1.000
_cell.length_c   1.000
_cell.angle_alpha   90.00
_cell.angle_beta   90.00
_cell.angle_gamma   90.00
#
_symmetry.space_group_name_H-M   'P 1'
#
loop_
_entity.id
_entity.type
_entity.pdbx_description
1 polymer ?
#
loop_
_entity_poly.entity_id
_entity_poly.type
_entity_poly.pdbx_seq_one_letter_code
_entity_poly.pdbx_strand_id
1 'polypeptide(L)'
;MEFDIQPDPRANERGIHLPRGLREEMGILLGQFLQLRGREELILEVRKNLDPNQEYALVSHSNFSKIRGQDVEFKIMEVTLGCDPEFFIIWRNTLISATTYLPFAGQIGADGSLGELRPMYAKHEDQVVENLSRLIPQIPHQMKRSSWAKGFPEGGESFEYLAHSYFRGLPAGFHVHLGIPPEILNTRKDFSRAAMNHLVKCLDWYVSVPLVPLEENHFRRLGHSHYGRPGDYRPSNITLEYRTPGAFYLRSPAMARGLLGLCLLLTENVVSRIKVTSSNFVNLHRLSESELQEVMPIPEPNKIKNVLQDRDVKVAKSHLEKIRRELQELPTYGKHEQAVEEFFREVEAGKAPLPNLLHNWKGST
;
A
#
# COMPACT_ATOMS: atom_id res chain seq x y z
N MET A 1 -29.85 -9.86 6.73
CA MET A 1 -29.74 -9.38 8.12
C MET A 1 -30.75 -8.24 8.24
N GLU A 2 -31.78 -8.35 9.08
CA GLU A 2 -32.70 -7.22 9.32
C GLU A 2 -32.02 -6.26 10.29
N PHE A 3 -31.81 -5.01 9.88
CA PHE A 3 -31.18 -3.99 10.73
C PHE A 3 -32.26 -3.34 11.58
N ASP A 4 -32.11 -3.38 12.91
CA ASP A 4 -32.96 -2.61 13.83
C ASP A 4 -32.49 -1.15 13.86
N ILE A 5 -32.90 -0.40 12.84
CA ILE A 5 -32.57 1.02 12.67
C ILE A 5 -33.57 1.85 13.46
N GLN A 6 -33.22 2.16 14.70
CA GLN A 6 -34.01 3.01 15.60
C GLN A 6 -33.57 4.48 15.45
N PRO A 7 -34.49 5.43 15.22
CA PRO A 7 -34.16 6.86 15.29
C PRO A 7 -33.82 7.24 16.75
N ASP A 8 -32.73 8.00 16.96
CA ASP A 8 -32.45 8.58 18.29
C ASP A 8 -33.36 9.81 18.52
N PRO A 9 -34.26 9.78 19.51
CA PRO A 9 -35.15 10.91 19.80
C PRO A 9 -34.42 12.14 20.38
N ARG A 10 -33.14 12.00 20.79
CA ARG A 10 -32.38 13.07 21.47
C ARG A 10 -31.46 13.88 20.54
N ALA A 11 -31.19 13.41 19.33
CA ALA A 11 -30.31 14.08 18.38
C ALA A 11 -31.13 14.90 17.36
N ASN A 12 -30.81 16.20 17.20
CA ASN A 12 -31.40 17.05 16.16
C ASN A 12 -31.06 16.55 14.73
N GLU A 13 -30.02 15.72 14.60
CA GLU A 13 -29.73 14.90 13.43
C GLU A 13 -30.13 13.45 13.72
N ARG A 14 -31.08 12.87 12.97
CA ARG A 14 -31.54 11.49 13.18
C ARG A 14 -30.44 10.48 12.82
N GLY A 15 -29.57 10.14 13.76
CA GLY A 15 -28.52 9.13 13.61
C GLY A 15 -29.04 7.71 13.43
N ILE A 16 -28.20 6.82 12.88
CA ILE A 16 -28.47 5.37 12.81
C ILE A 16 -27.66 4.68 13.89
N HIS A 17 -28.34 3.94 14.77
CA HIS A 17 -27.60 3.07 15.65
C HIS A 17 -27.01 1.89 14.88
N LEU A 18 -25.68 1.84 14.83
CA LEU A 18 -24.94 0.62 14.50
C LEU A 18 -24.38 0.04 15.80
N PRO A 19 -24.98 -1.05 16.34
CA PRO A 19 -24.53 -1.68 17.56
C PRO A 19 -23.03 -2.02 17.50
N ARG A 20 -22.33 -1.91 18.63
CA ARG A 20 -20.89 -2.21 18.72
C ARG A 20 -20.52 -3.58 18.17
N GLY A 21 -21.26 -4.63 18.53
CA GLY A 21 -21.00 -5.98 18.04
C GLY A 21 -21.10 -6.07 16.51
N LEU A 22 -22.04 -5.35 15.90
CA LEU A 22 -22.18 -5.28 14.45
C LEU A 22 -21.04 -4.46 13.80
N ARG A 23 -20.58 -3.38 14.44
CA ARG A 23 -19.41 -2.63 13.97
C ARG A 23 -18.13 -3.46 14.04
N GLU A 24 -17.94 -4.21 15.12
CA GLU A 24 -16.82 -5.13 15.29
C GLU A 24 -16.90 -6.27 14.26
N GLU A 25 -18.08 -6.86 14.04
CA GLU A 25 -18.32 -7.88 13.01
C GLU A 25 -18.05 -7.36 11.59
N MET A 26 -18.45 -6.11 11.30
CA MET A 26 -18.29 -5.48 9.99
C MET A 26 -16.95 -4.76 9.82
N GLY A 27 -16.09 -4.72 10.84
CA GLY A 27 -14.82 -4.00 10.80
C GLY A 27 -14.95 -2.48 10.61
N ILE A 28 -16.07 -1.90 11.04
CA ILE A 28 -16.38 -0.48 10.86
C ILE A 28 -15.65 0.37 11.90
N LEU A 29 -14.76 1.24 11.43
CA LEU A 29 -13.99 2.16 12.26
C LEU A 29 -14.61 3.57 12.27
N LEU A 30 -14.33 4.34 13.33
CA LEU A 30 -14.65 5.76 13.37
C LEU A 30 -13.91 6.49 12.23
N GLY A 31 -14.60 7.39 11.55
CA GLY A 31 -14.15 8.07 10.34
C GLY A 31 -14.48 7.34 9.04
N GLN A 32 -14.90 6.07 9.08
CA GLN A 32 -15.17 5.32 7.85
C GLN A 32 -16.44 5.78 7.13
N PHE A 33 -16.42 5.75 5.80
CA PHE A 33 -17.65 5.86 5.02
C PHE A 33 -18.24 4.47 4.76
N LEU A 34 -19.50 4.30 5.09
CA LEU A 34 -20.26 3.08 4.91
C LEU A 34 -21.23 3.25 3.73
N GLN A 35 -21.00 2.46 2.68
CA GLN A 35 -21.85 2.44 1.51
C GLN A 35 -22.98 1.40 1.71
N LEU A 36 -24.22 1.88 1.69
CA LEU A 36 -25.46 1.09 1.73
C LEU A 36 -26.07 1.05 0.33
N ARG A 37 -26.37 -0.14 -0.19
CA ARG A 37 -26.90 -0.31 -1.56
C ARG A 37 -28.27 -0.96 -1.59
N GLY A 38 -29.32 -0.18 -1.84
CA GLY A 38 -30.66 -0.69 -2.09
C GLY A 38 -31.25 -0.23 -3.41
N ARG A 39 -32.53 0.21 -3.42
CA ARG A 39 -33.11 0.94 -4.58
C ARG A 39 -32.38 2.25 -4.88
N GLU A 40 -31.71 2.82 -3.88
CA GLU A 40 -30.80 3.95 -4.00
C GLU A 40 -29.45 3.62 -3.33
N GLU A 41 -28.41 4.34 -3.72
CA GLU A 41 -27.09 4.26 -3.11
C GLU A 41 -26.93 5.35 -2.03
N LEU A 42 -26.40 4.96 -0.87
CA LEU A 42 -26.25 5.81 0.30
C LEU A 42 -24.84 5.69 0.86
N ILE A 43 -24.23 6.82 1.18
CA ILE A 43 -22.91 6.89 1.82
C ILE A 43 -23.09 7.51 3.20
N LEU A 44 -22.75 6.74 4.23
CA LEU A 44 -22.86 7.14 5.63
C LEU A 44 -21.47 7.42 6.16
N GLU A 45 -21.27 8.52 6.88
CA GLU A 45 -20.00 8.77 7.57
C GLU A 45 -20.11 8.29 9.01
N VAL A 46 -19.21 7.44 9.46
CA VAL A 46 -19.23 6.88 10.82
C VAL A 46 -18.50 7.86 11.74
N ARG A 47 -19.26 8.73 12.41
CA ARG A 47 -18.69 9.72 13.35
C ARG A 47 -18.67 9.21 14.78
N LYS A 48 -17.73 9.74 15.59
CA LYS A 48 -17.72 9.56 17.05
C LYS A 48 -18.85 10.38 17.66
N ASN A 49 -19.68 9.75 18.50
CA ASN A 49 -20.76 10.44 19.19
C ASN A 49 -20.23 11.38 20.30
N LEU A 50 -21.03 12.38 20.68
CA LEU A 50 -20.78 13.29 21.80
C LEU A 50 -21.09 12.65 23.17
N ASP A 51 -21.86 11.56 23.20
CA ASP A 51 -22.13 10.79 24.44
C ASP A 51 -21.18 9.58 24.54
N PRO A 52 -20.22 9.58 25.48
CA PRO A 52 -19.25 8.49 25.65
C PRO A 52 -19.88 7.17 26.15
N ASN A 53 -21.14 7.19 26.60
CA ASN A 53 -21.83 6.00 27.06
C ASN A 53 -22.62 5.29 25.96
N GLN A 54 -22.71 5.87 24.77
CA GLN A 54 -23.48 5.29 23.67
C GLN A 54 -22.78 5.47 22.31
N GLU A 55 -22.26 4.36 21.78
CA GLU A 55 -21.49 4.33 20.53
C GLU A 55 -22.40 4.14 19.31
N TYR A 56 -22.90 5.24 18.73
CA TYR A 56 -23.72 5.27 17.50
C TYR A 56 -22.93 5.81 16.28
N ALA A 57 -23.39 5.49 15.05
CA ALA A 57 -22.94 6.17 13.83
C ALA A 57 -24.00 7.20 13.40
N LEU A 58 -23.64 8.48 13.32
CA LEU A 58 -24.61 9.51 12.93
C LEU A 58 -24.76 9.57 11.41
N VAL A 59 -25.99 9.71 10.94
CA VAL A 59 -26.32 10.02 9.55
C VAL A 59 -27.31 11.16 9.52
N SER A 60 -27.29 11.94 8.45
CA SER A 60 -28.25 13.03 8.27
C SER A 60 -29.67 12.48 8.10
N HIS A 61 -30.66 13.30 8.46
CA HIS A 61 -32.08 12.99 8.31
C HIS A 61 -32.50 12.64 6.87
N SER A 62 -31.88 13.28 5.88
CA SER A 62 -32.10 13.00 4.45
C SER A 62 -31.59 11.63 4.04
N ASN A 63 -30.48 11.16 4.62
CA ASN A 63 -29.92 9.83 4.38
C ASN A 63 -30.71 8.74 5.12
N PHE A 64 -31.13 8.99 6.36
CA PHE A 64 -31.93 8.05 7.16
C PHE A 64 -33.24 7.64 6.45
N SER A 65 -33.94 8.61 5.87
CA SER A 65 -35.25 8.39 5.24
C SER A 65 -35.19 7.47 4.01
N LYS A 66 -34.01 7.37 3.38
CA LYS A 66 -33.76 6.54 2.20
C LYS A 66 -33.39 5.08 2.55
N ILE A 67 -32.99 4.83 3.80
CA ILE A 67 -32.53 3.52 4.29
C ILE A 67 -33.70 2.65 4.77
N ARG A 68 -34.84 3.26 5.10
CA ARG A 68 -36.02 2.59 5.67
C ARG A 68 -36.79 1.68 4.68
N GLY A 69 -36.34 1.58 3.42
CA GLY A 69 -36.90 0.68 2.41
C GLY A 69 -36.03 -0.58 2.30
N GLN A 70 -36.64 -1.75 2.47
CA GLN A 70 -35.96 -3.05 2.46
C GLN A 70 -35.11 -3.29 1.20
N ASP A 71 -34.07 -4.11 1.39
CA ASP A 71 -32.94 -4.46 0.52
C ASP A 71 -31.80 -3.45 0.54
N VAL A 72 -30.86 -3.64 1.46
CA VAL A 72 -29.60 -2.88 1.52
C VAL A 72 -28.44 -3.87 1.58
N GLU A 73 -27.59 -3.86 0.55
CA GLU A 73 -26.38 -4.67 0.41
C GLU A 73 -25.13 -3.83 0.76
N PHE A 74 -24.17 -4.47 1.43
CA PHE A 74 -22.97 -3.85 2.00
C PHE A 74 -21.76 -4.33 1.20
N LYS A 75 -20.85 -3.41 0.81
CA LYS A 75 -19.54 -3.86 0.30
C LYS A 75 -18.46 -2.77 0.41
N ILE A 76 -17.66 -2.83 1.47
CA ILE A 76 -16.31 -2.25 1.45
C ILE A 76 -15.54 -3.04 0.39
N MET A 77 -14.96 -2.34 -0.58
CA MET A 77 -14.14 -3.05 -1.56
C MET A 77 -12.82 -3.44 -0.91
N GLU A 78 -12.62 -4.74 -0.83
CA GLU A 78 -11.40 -5.31 -0.27
C GLU A 78 -10.29 -5.22 -1.31
N VAL A 79 -9.28 -4.41 -1.02
CA VAL A 79 -8.02 -4.42 -1.76
C VAL A 79 -7.17 -5.56 -1.20
N THR A 80 -6.66 -6.43 -2.07
CA THR A 80 -5.65 -7.41 -1.65
C THR A 80 -4.25 -6.83 -1.85
N LEU A 81 -3.34 -7.16 -0.95
CA LEU A 81 -1.97 -6.68 -0.92
C LEU A 81 -1.00 -7.85 -1.08
N GLY A 82 -0.10 -7.75 -2.05
CA GLY A 82 1.09 -8.56 -2.17
C GLY A 82 2.31 -7.68 -2.40
N CYS A 83 3.48 -8.29 -2.46
CA CYS A 83 4.72 -7.63 -2.86
C CYS A 83 5.69 -8.66 -3.42
N ASP A 84 6.67 -8.20 -4.18
CA ASP A 84 7.79 -9.00 -4.67
C ASP A 84 9.13 -8.27 -4.49
N PRO A 85 9.58 -8.01 -3.26
CA PRO A 85 10.77 -7.22 -3.03
C PRO A 85 12.05 -7.97 -3.41
N GLU A 86 12.98 -7.22 -3.98
CA GLU A 86 14.24 -7.70 -4.54
C GLU A 86 15.41 -7.50 -3.56
N PHE A 87 16.46 -8.31 -3.70
CA PHE A 87 17.68 -8.21 -2.90
C PHE A 87 18.94 -8.63 -3.67
N PHE A 88 20.09 -8.14 -3.22
CA PHE A 88 21.40 -8.50 -3.75
C PHE A 88 22.02 -9.66 -2.98
N ILE A 89 22.76 -10.52 -3.67
CA ILE A 89 23.53 -11.63 -3.09
C ILE A 89 25.01 -11.29 -3.20
N ILE A 90 25.71 -11.20 -2.07
CA ILE A 90 27.12 -10.81 -2.02
C ILE A 90 27.98 -11.93 -1.45
N TRP A 91 29.11 -12.20 -2.09
CA TRP A 91 30.14 -13.10 -1.57
C TRP A 91 31.51 -12.46 -1.67
N ARG A 92 32.20 -12.29 -0.53
CA ARG A 92 33.55 -11.68 -0.50
C ARG A 92 33.61 -10.37 -1.30
N ASN A 93 32.63 -9.49 -1.08
CA ASN A 93 32.50 -8.23 -1.79
C ASN A 93 32.29 -8.35 -3.32
N THR A 94 31.91 -9.52 -3.82
CA THR A 94 31.52 -9.77 -5.21
C THR A 94 30.00 -9.90 -5.30
N LEU A 95 29.38 -9.21 -6.25
CA LEU A 95 27.97 -9.38 -6.54
C LEU A 95 27.76 -10.70 -7.28
N ILE A 96 26.86 -11.52 -6.78
CA ILE A 96 26.51 -12.83 -7.34
C ILE A 96 25.13 -12.74 -7.98
N SER A 97 25.01 -13.22 -9.22
CA SER A 97 23.72 -13.28 -9.91
C SER A 97 22.83 -14.32 -9.24
N ALA A 98 21.61 -13.93 -8.85
CA ALA A 98 20.65 -14.82 -8.20
C ALA A 98 20.25 -16.02 -9.06
N THR A 99 20.16 -15.89 -10.39
CA THR A 99 19.95 -17.01 -11.32
C THR A 99 20.99 -18.12 -11.22
N THR A 100 22.13 -17.87 -10.59
CA THR A 100 23.15 -18.89 -10.32
C THR A 100 22.71 -19.87 -9.23
N TYR A 101 21.85 -19.43 -8.30
CA TYR A 101 21.53 -20.12 -7.05
C TYR A 101 20.05 -20.33 -6.77
N LEU A 102 19.19 -19.45 -7.27
CA LEU A 102 17.76 -19.44 -7.00
C LEU A 102 16.97 -19.78 -8.28
N PRO A 103 15.88 -20.54 -8.16
CA PRO A 103 15.00 -20.80 -9.29
C PRO A 103 14.27 -19.52 -9.72
N PHE A 104 13.79 -19.47 -10.97
CA PHE A 104 12.97 -18.34 -11.41
C PHE A 104 11.62 -18.31 -10.68
N ALA A 105 10.95 -19.46 -10.57
CA ALA A 105 9.65 -19.60 -9.89
C ALA A 105 9.79 -19.97 -8.41
N GLY A 106 8.76 -19.66 -7.62
CA GLY A 106 8.66 -19.97 -6.19
C GLY A 106 8.60 -18.72 -5.31
N GLN A 107 8.41 -18.92 -4.01
CA GLN A 107 8.34 -17.82 -3.02
C GLN A 107 9.68 -17.15 -2.75
N ILE A 108 10.79 -17.85 -3.04
CA ILE A 108 12.14 -17.31 -3.01
C ILE A 108 12.75 -17.70 -4.35
N GLY A 109 13.00 -16.71 -5.20
CA GLY A 109 13.46 -16.95 -6.55
C GLY A 109 14.42 -15.87 -7.03
N ALA A 110 14.64 -15.87 -8.34
CA ALA A 110 15.40 -14.83 -9.03
C ALA A 110 14.47 -14.01 -9.93
N ASP A 111 14.69 -12.70 -9.97
CA ASP A 111 14.29 -11.82 -11.07
C ASP A 111 15.56 -11.25 -11.73
N GLY A 112 15.86 -11.74 -12.94
CA GLY A 112 17.13 -11.45 -13.61
C GLY A 112 18.34 -11.78 -12.72
N SER A 113 19.18 -10.77 -12.43
CA SER A 113 20.36 -10.95 -11.57
C SER A 113 20.07 -10.85 -10.07
N LEU A 114 18.86 -10.48 -9.67
CA LEU A 114 18.48 -10.18 -8.29
C LEU A 114 17.70 -11.34 -7.67
N GLY A 115 17.83 -11.50 -6.35
CA GLY A 115 16.93 -12.37 -5.62
C GLY A 115 15.60 -11.66 -5.42
N GLU A 116 14.50 -12.42 -5.41
CA GLU A 116 13.14 -11.88 -5.24
C GLU A 116 12.39 -12.74 -4.22
N LEU A 117 11.67 -12.09 -3.29
CA LEU A 117 10.78 -12.74 -2.33
C LEU A 117 9.35 -12.57 -2.80
N ARG A 118 8.52 -13.62 -2.78
CA ARG A 118 7.12 -13.57 -3.21
C ARG A 118 6.22 -14.13 -2.10
N PRO A 119 6.05 -13.39 -0.99
CA PRO A 119 5.16 -13.77 0.10
C PRO A 119 3.72 -13.98 -0.40
N MET A 120 2.95 -14.79 0.34
CA MET A 120 1.52 -14.87 0.10
C MET A 120 0.87 -13.50 0.31
N TYR A 121 -0.01 -13.13 -0.62
CA TYR A 121 -0.81 -11.91 -0.50
C TYR A 121 -1.80 -12.01 0.68
N ALA A 122 -2.26 -10.87 1.17
CA ALA A 122 -3.21 -10.78 2.27
C ALA A 122 -4.11 -9.53 2.12
N LYS A 123 -5.00 -9.30 3.09
CA LYS A 123 -5.85 -8.09 3.16
C LYS A 123 -5.33 -7.04 4.16
N HIS A 124 -4.22 -7.35 4.82
CA HIS A 124 -3.60 -6.53 5.86
C HIS A 124 -2.08 -6.63 5.75
N GLU A 125 -1.39 -5.52 5.94
CA GLU A 125 0.06 -5.39 5.87
C GLU A 125 0.78 -6.34 6.84
N ASP A 126 0.24 -6.53 8.05
CA ASP A 126 0.85 -7.40 9.06
C ASP A 126 0.98 -8.85 8.58
N GLN A 127 -0.03 -9.37 7.88
CA GLN A 127 0.01 -10.73 7.36
C GLN A 127 1.05 -10.88 6.25
N VAL A 128 1.21 -9.86 5.39
CA VAL A 128 2.26 -9.86 4.35
C VAL A 128 3.65 -9.80 4.99
N VAL A 129 3.83 -8.98 6.02
CA VAL A 129 5.10 -8.86 6.77
C VAL A 129 5.41 -10.14 7.55
N GLU A 130 4.41 -10.80 8.12
CA GLU A 130 4.58 -12.11 8.74
C GLU A 130 5.02 -13.15 7.71
N ASN A 131 4.41 -13.15 6.53
CA ASN A 131 4.82 -14.02 5.42
C ASN A 131 6.28 -13.75 4.98
N LEU A 132 6.70 -12.48 4.88
CA LEU A 132 8.10 -12.12 4.63
C LEU A 132 9.03 -12.62 5.74
N SER A 133 8.63 -12.46 7.00
CA SER A 133 9.40 -12.90 8.18
C SER A 133 9.63 -14.40 8.19
N ARG A 134 8.69 -15.19 7.65
CA ARG A 134 8.85 -16.64 7.47
C ARG A 134 9.79 -16.97 6.30
N LEU A 135 9.78 -16.20 5.21
CA LEU A 135 10.57 -16.47 4.02
C LEU A 135 12.05 -16.08 4.16
N ILE A 136 12.35 -14.91 4.73
CA ILE A 136 13.72 -14.38 4.76
C ILE A 136 14.74 -15.35 5.40
N PRO A 137 14.47 -16.00 6.54
CA PRO A 137 15.38 -16.99 7.12
C PRO A 137 15.60 -18.24 6.26
N GLN A 138 14.72 -18.51 5.29
CA GLN A 138 14.82 -19.68 4.41
C GLN A 138 15.73 -19.43 3.21
N ILE A 139 16.09 -18.17 2.89
CA ILE A 139 16.90 -17.84 1.71
C ILE A 139 18.17 -18.70 1.62
N PRO A 140 19.01 -18.86 2.67
CA PRO A 140 20.23 -19.64 2.57
C PRO A 140 19.99 -21.12 2.20
N HIS A 141 18.91 -21.71 2.72
CA HIS A 141 18.56 -23.10 2.51
C HIS A 141 17.97 -23.38 1.11
N GLN A 142 17.42 -22.35 0.46
CA GLN A 142 16.89 -22.45 -0.90
C GLN A 142 17.97 -22.23 -1.97
N MET A 143 19.14 -21.71 -1.60
CA MET A 143 20.24 -21.50 -2.54
C MET A 143 20.91 -22.82 -2.90
N LYS A 144 20.82 -23.18 -4.19
CA LYS A 144 21.47 -24.37 -4.75
C LYS A 144 22.36 -23.96 -5.91
N ARG A 145 23.67 -24.07 -5.72
CA ARG A 145 24.65 -23.69 -6.75
C ARG A 145 24.40 -24.45 -8.05
N SER A 146 24.29 -23.72 -9.16
CA SER A 146 24.25 -24.31 -10.48
C SER A 146 25.55 -25.05 -10.82
N SER A 147 25.47 -26.13 -11.59
CA SER A 147 26.62 -26.99 -11.94
C SER A 147 27.76 -26.27 -12.67
N TRP A 148 27.46 -25.15 -13.35
CA TRP A 148 28.43 -24.34 -14.09
C TRP A 148 29.19 -23.32 -13.24
N ALA A 149 28.72 -22.99 -12.03
CA ALA A 149 29.31 -21.99 -11.15
C ALA A 149 30.43 -22.58 -10.25
N LYS A 150 31.37 -23.31 -10.84
CA LYS A 150 32.52 -23.88 -10.10
C LYS A 150 33.34 -22.76 -9.44
N GLY A 151 33.74 -22.96 -8.18
CA GLY A 151 34.55 -22.01 -7.42
C GLY A 151 33.78 -21.10 -6.47
N PHE A 152 32.44 -21.09 -6.53
CA PHE A 152 31.59 -20.41 -5.55
C PHE A 152 31.07 -21.40 -4.47
N PRO A 153 30.61 -20.92 -3.29
CA PRO A 153 30.03 -21.78 -2.25
C PRO A 153 28.89 -22.66 -2.76
N GLU A 154 28.77 -23.87 -2.25
CA GLU A 154 27.73 -24.82 -2.70
C GLU A 154 26.33 -24.44 -2.22
N GLY A 155 26.25 -23.92 -0.98
CA GLY A 155 25.03 -23.48 -0.31
C GLY A 155 25.03 -21.98 0.00
N GLY A 156 23.95 -21.54 0.64
CA GLY A 156 23.68 -20.13 0.89
C GLY A 156 24.41 -19.50 2.08
N GLU A 157 24.99 -20.28 2.99
CA GLU A 157 25.37 -19.82 4.33
C GLU A 157 26.52 -18.80 4.34
N SER A 158 27.30 -18.75 3.25
CA SER A 158 28.44 -17.84 3.11
C SER A 158 28.12 -16.51 2.44
N PHE A 159 26.86 -16.27 2.04
CA PHE A 159 26.46 -15.04 1.37
C PHE A 159 25.89 -14.00 2.33
N GLU A 160 25.99 -12.74 1.93
CA GLU A 160 25.21 -11.66 2.50
C GLU A 160 24.03 -11.33 1.57
N TYR A 161 22.89 -11.01 2.16
CA TYR A 161 21.65 -10.70 1.45
C TYR A 161 21.28 -9.25 1.72
N LEU A 162 21.54 -8.37 0.75
CA LEU A 162 21.51 -6.94 0.96
C LEU A 162 20.28 -6.29 0.30
N ALA A 163 19.52 -5.52 1.06
CA ALA A 163 18.42 -4.70 0.59
C ALA A 163 18.89 -3.25 0.33
N HIS A 164 19.33 -2.98 -0.90
CA HIS A 164 19.66 -1.62 -1.37
C HIS A 164 18.70 -1.23 -2.49
N SER A 165 18.27 0.03 -2.59
CA SER A 165 17.49 0.46 -3.76
C SER A 165 18.32 0.57 -5.04
N TYR A 166 19.63 0.77 -4.91
CA TYR A 166 20.59 0.77 -6.01
C TYR A 166 21.96 0.31 -5.49
N PHE A 167 22.62 -0.59 -6.21
CA PHE A 167 23.93 -1.10 -5.85
C PHE A 167 24.73 -1.48 -7.10
N ARG A 168 25.95 -0.95 -7.23
CA ARG A 168 26.90 -1.26 -8.34
C ARG A 168 26.29 -1.19 -9.74
N GLY A 169 25.50 -0.15 -10.00
CA GLY A 169 24.91 0.06 -11.33
C GLY A 169 23.53 -0.59 -11.51
N LEU A 170 23.07 -1.39 -10.55
CA LEU A 170 21.81 -2.13 -10.64
C LEU A 170 20.76 -1.57 -9.67
N PRO A 171 19.53 -1.29 -10.13
CA PRO A 171 18.40 -0.97 -9.26
C PRO A 171 17.89 -2.24 -8.56
N ALA A 172 17.28 -2.10 -7.38
CA ALA A 172 16.41 -3.13 -6.82
C ALA A 172 15.12 -2.52 -6.22
N GLY A 173 14.01 -3.23 -6.40
CA GLY A 173 12.63 -2.85 -6.13
C GLY A 173 12.05 -3.42 -4.85
N PHE A 174 11.06 -2.71 -4.31
CA PHE A 174 10.03 -3.28 -3.45
C PHE A 174 8.71 -3.08 -4.18
N HIS A 175 8.44 -3.90 -5.21
CA HIS A 175 7.20 -3.70 -5.95
C HIS A 175 6.02 -4.19 -5.12
N VAL A 176 4.98 -3.36 -5.08
CA VAL A 176 3.77 -3.61 -4.29
C VAL A 176 2.66 -4.00 -5.26
N HIS A 177 2.00 -5.12 -5.00
CA HIS A 177 0.91 -5.63 -5.83
C HIS A 177 -0.42 -5.36 -5.15
N LEU A 178 -1.23 -4.52 -5.78
CA LEU A 178 -2.54 -4.12 -5.29
C LEU A 178 -3.63 -4.79 -6.13
N GLY A 179 -4.34 -5.74 -5.55
CA GLY A 179 -5.54 -6.32 -6.16
C GLY A 179 -6.69 -5.32 -6.05
N ILE A 180 -7.04 -4.71 -7.18
CA ILE A 180 -8.07 -3.68 -7.30
C ILE A 180 -9.07 -4.11 -8.40
N PRO A 181 -10.25 -3.48 -8.50
CA PRO A 181 -11.24 -3.89 -9.49
C PRO A 181 -10.70 -3.89 -10.92
N PRO A 182 -11.08 -4.89 -11.73
CA PRO A 182 -10.62 -5.02 -13.12
C PRO A 182 -11.08 -3.86 -14.01
N GLU A 183 -12.11 -3.11 -13.62
CA GLU A 183 -12.56 -1.89 -14.30
C GLU A 183 -11.51 -0.78 -14.24
N ILE A 184 -10.74 -0.71 -13.16
CA ILE A 184 -9.60 0.22 -13.04
C ILE A 184 -8.38 -0.36 -13.74
N LEU A 185 -8.17 -1.68 -13.70
CA LEU A 185 -7.05 -2.34 -14.39
C LEU A 185 -7.22 -2.25 -15.92
N ASN A 186 -6.10 -2.20 -16.64
CA ASN A 186 -6.02 -2.04 -18.10
C ASN A 186 -6.45 -3.30 -18.89
N THR A 187 -7.62 -3.85 -18.55
CA THR A 187 -8.09 -5.17 -19.02
C THR A 187 -9.40 -5.11 -19.80
N ARG A 188 -10.10 -3.96 -19.83
CA ARG A 188 -11.39 -3.78 -20.51
C ARG A 188 -11.40 -2.61 -21.48
N LYS A 189 -12.35 -2.66 -22.43
CA LYS A 189 -12.56 -1.63 -23.48
C LYS A 189 -12.80 -0.21 -22.93
N ASP A 190 -13.30 -0.12 -21.69
CA ASP A 190 -13.62 1.15 -21.03
C ASP A 190 -12.57 1.57 -19.99
N PHE A 191 -11.33 1.07 -20.12
CA PHE A 191 -10.21 1.42 -19.25
C PHE A 191 -9.99 2.93 -19.19
N SER A 192 -10.11 3.51 -17.99
CA SER A 192 -9.75 4.90 -17.74
C SER A 192 -8.29 4.99 -17.32
N ARG A 193 -7.43 5.29 -18.29
CA ARG A 193 -6.02 5.62 -18.01
C ARG A 193 -5.90 6.80 -17.02
N ALA A 194 -6.87 7.72 -17.03
CA ALA A 194 -6.89 8.85 -16.11
C ALA A 194 -7.04 8.42 -14.64
N ALA A 195 -7.99 7.54 -14.34
CA ALA A 195 -8.21 7.03 -12.98
C ALA A 195 -6.99 6.26 -12.46
N MET A 196 -6.42 5.38 -13.29
CA MET A 196 -5.19 4.65 -12.94
C MET A 196 -4.01 5.60 -12.69
N ASN A 197 -3.76 6.53 -13.62
CA ASN A 197 -2.68 7.51 -13.48
C ASN A 197 -2.87 8.38 -12.23
N HIS A 198 -4.11 8.72 -11.89
CA HIS A 198 -4.39 9.47 -10.68
C HIS A 198 -4.10 8.66 -9.41
N LEU A 199 -4.53 7.39 -9.33
CA LEU A 199 -4.16 6.48 -8.23
C LEU A 199 -2.64 6.37 -8.07
N VAL A 200 -1.90 6.19 -9.17
CA VAL A 200 -0.43 6.10 -9.14
C VAL A 200 0.21 7.41 -8.66
N LYS A 201 -0.29 8.57 -9.12
CA LYS A 201 0.20 9.87 -8.62
C LYS A 201 -0.14 10.09 -7.14
N CYS A 202 -1.27 9.59 -6.67
CA CYS A 202 -1.58 9.55 -5.24
C CYS A 202 -0.54 8.72 -4.50
N LEU A 203 -0.24 7.50 -4.97
CA LEU A 203 0.80 6.65 -4.37
C LEU A 203 2.16 7.35 -4.37
N ASP A 204 2.53 8.03 -5.45
CA ASP A 204 3.77 8.79 -5.50
C ASP A 204 3.82 9.91 -4.45
N TRP A 205 2.74 10.67 -4.27
CA TRP A 205 2.69 11.77 -3.32
C TRP A 205 2.56 11.30 -1.87
N TYR A 206 1.60 10.43 -1.58
CA TYR A 206 1.25 10.02 -0.22
C TYR A 206 2.06 8.84 0.31
N VAL A 207 2.67 8.04 -0.57
CA VAL A 207 3.53 6.93 -0.18
C VAL A 207 4.99 7.25 -0.47
N SER A 208 5.34 7.51 -1.73
CA SER A 208 6.77 7.62 -2.11
C SER A 208 7.46 8.88 -1.58
N VAL A 209 6.79 10.02 -1.41
CA VAL A 209 7.41 11.20 -0.79
C VAL A 209 7.84 10.91 0.65
N PRO A 210 6.99 10.28 1.51
CA PRO A 210 7.43 9.78 2.82
C PRO A 210 8.61 8.81 2.80
N LEU A 211 8.88 8.12 1.69
CA LEU A 211 10.02 7.21 1.55
C LEU A 211 11.35 7.93 1.23
N VAL A 212 11.32 9.11 0.61
CA VAL A 212 12.55 9.79 0.18
C VAL A 212 13.57 10.03 1.31
N PRO A 213 13.16 10.43 2.54
CA PRO A 213 14.11 10.80 3.58
C PRO A 213 14.99 9.69 4.13
N LEU A 214 14.54 8.43 4.08
CA LEU A 214 15.31 7.28 4.57
C LEU A 214 16.05 6.54 3.45
N GLU A 215 15.57 6.61 2.22
CA GLU A 215 16.10 5.80 1.13
C GLU A 215 17.54 6.18 0.75
N GLU A 216 18.47 5.31 1.12
CA GLU A 216 19.86 5.34 0.68
C GLU A 216 20.01 4.87 -0.78
N ASN A 217 21.06 5.35 -1.46
CA ASN A 217 21.38 4.97 -2.85
C ASN A 217 20.18 5.16 -3.80
N HIS A 218 19.63 6.35 -3.77
CA HIS A 218 18.40 6.69 -4.48
C HIS A 218 18.53 6.90 -6.00
N PHE A 219 19.62 6.45 -6.61
CA PHE A 219 19.87 6.65 -8.04
C PHE A 219 18.78 6.04 -8.94
N ARG A 220 18.09 5.01 -8.45
CA ARG A 220 16.93 4.40 -9.13
C ARG A 220 15.85 5.44 -9.45
N ARG A 221 15.41 6.23 -8.47
CA ARG A 221 14.40 7.31 -8.68
C ARG A 221 14.93 8.52 -9.44
N LEU A 222 16.24 8.76 -9.42
CA LEU A 222 16.91 9.84 -10.17
C LEU A 222 17.10 9.54 -11.66
N GLY A 223 16.60 8.41 -12.16
CA GLY A 223 16.63 8.09 -13.59
C GLY A 223 17.92 7.44 -14.08
N HIS A 224 18.82 7.01 -13.17
CA HIS A 224 19.97 6.19 -13.52
C HIS A 224 19.59 4.74 -13.88
N SER A 225 18.32 4.39 -13.76
CA SER A 225 17.74 3.16 -14.26
C SER A 225 16.40 3.43 -14.97
N HIS A 226 15.90 2.41 -15.67
CA HIS A 226 14.56 2.44 -16.26
C HIS A 226 13.44 2.13 -15.24
N TYR A 227 13.80 1.77 -14.01
CA TYR A 227 12.87 1.33 -12.95
C TYR A 227 12.80 2.34 -11.80
N GLY A 228 11.69 2.34 -11.07
CA GLY A 228 11.49 3.12 -9.83
C GLY A 228 11.41 4.62 -10.02
N ARG A 229 11.00 5.08 -11.20
CA ARG A 229 10.74 6.50 -11.46
C ARG A 229 9.37 6.88 -10.90
N PRO A 230 9.13 8.17 -10.57
CA PRO A 230 7.77 8.64 -10.33
C PRO A 230 6.84 8.25 -11.49
N GLY A 231 5.69 7.69 -11.15
CA GLY A 231 4.69 7.19 -12.08
C GLY A 231 5.00 5.81 -12.65
N ASP A 232 6.00 5.09 -12.13
CA ASP A 232 6.34 3.75 -12.60
C ASP A 232 5.38 2.71 -12.00
N TYR A 233 4.64 2.04 -12.89
CA TYR A 233 3.73 0.98 -12.53
C TYR A 233 3.56 0.02 -13.70
N ARG A 234 3.10 -1.20 -13.41
CA ARG A 234 2.68 -2.16 -14.42
C ARG A 234 1.29 -2.70 -14.07
N PRO A 235 0.28 -2.49 -14.93
CA PRO A 235 -0.99 -3.17 -14.76
C PRO A 235 -0.86 -4.64 -15.19
N SER A 236 -1.40 -5.55 -14.40
CA SER A 236 -1.65 -6.94 -14.78
C SER A 236 -3.16 -7.20 -14.90
N ASN A 237 -3.54 -8.43 -15.22
CA ASN A 237 -4.96 -8.81 -15.27
C ASN A 237 -5.62 -8.87 -13.88
N ILE A 238 -4.82 -8.89 -12.82
CA ILE A 238 -5.27 -9.21 -11.45
C ILE A 238 -4.86 -8.11 -10.46
N THR A 239 -3.73 -7.45 -10.72
CA THR A 239 -3.10 -6.50 -9.79
C THR A 239 -2.56 -5.27 -10.52
N LEU A 240 -2.51 -4.16 -9.79
CA LEU A 240 -1.62 -3.04 -10.08
C LEU A 240 -0.29 -3.30 -9.39
N GLU A 241 0.78 -3.44 -10.16
CA GLU A 241 2.15 -3.50 -9.63
C GLU A 241 2.70 -2.07 -9.56
N TYR A 242 2.79 -1.52 -8.35
CA TYR A 242 3.38 -0.22 -8.07
C TYR A 242 4.89 -0.35 -7.88
N ARG A 243 5.66 0.35 -8.71
CA ARG A 243 7.09 0.09 -8.89
C ARG A 243 8.00 1.22 -8.43
N THR A 244 7.51 2.29 -7.82
CA THR A 244 8.35 3.36 -7.28
C THR A 244 9.18 2.96 -6.06
N PRO A 245 8.67 2.20 -5.07
CA PRO A 245 9.38 1.97 -3.81
C PRO A 245 10.68 1.16 -3.91
N GLY A 246 11.69 1.62 -3.17
CA GLY A 246 13.02 1.03 -2.96
C GLY A 246 13.07 -0.33 -2.28
N ALA A 247 13.96 -1.25 -2.72
CA ALA A 247 14.29 -2.43 -1.92
C ALA A 247 14.82 -2.09 -0.52
N PHE A 248 15.29 -0.85 -0.28
CA PHE A 248 15.62 -0.33 1.06
C PHE A 248 14.53 -0.61 2.10
N TYR A 249 13.24 -0.59 1.72
CA TYR A 249 12.14 -0.83 2.66
C TYR A 249 11.98 -2.29 3.09
N LEU A 250 12.70 -3.22 2.45
CA LEU A 250 12.81 -4.62 2.91
C LEU A 250 13.78 -4.75 4.09
N ARG A 251 14.54 -3.71 4.45
CA ARG A 251 15.57 -3.85 5.49
C ARG A 251 15.02 -4.19 6.87
N SER A 252 13.78 -3.86 7.22
CA SER A 252 13.21 -4.26 8.51
C SER A 252 11.70 -4.53 8.42
N PRO A 253 11.13 -5.33 9.35
CA PRO A 253 9.69 -5.54 9.41
C PRO A 253 8.89 -4.25 9.54
N ALA A 254 9.35 -3.30 10.36
CA ALA A 254 8.68 -2.01 10.58
C ALA A 254 8.63 -1.16 9.30
N MET A 255 9.72 -1.12 8.54
CA MET A 255 9.77 -0.41 7.25
C MET A 255 8.86 -1.04 6.19
N ALA A 256 8.90 -2.36 6.08
CA ALA A 256 8.04 -3.10 5.15
C ALA A 256 6.56 -2.92 5.52
N ARG A 257 6.22 -3.04 6.81
CA ARG A 257 4.87 -2.80 7.34
C ARG A 257 4.38 -1.39 7.02
N GLY A 258 5.20 -0.38 7.28
CA GLY A 258 4.89 1.02 7.01
C GLY A 258 4.59 1.29 5.54
N LEU A 259 5.48 0.83 4.65
CA LEU A 259 5.29 0.95 3.20
C LEU A 259 3.98 0.28 2.75
N LEU A 260 3.76 -0.97 3.16
CA LEU A 260 2.60 -1.76 2.79
C LEU A 260 1.29 -1.15 3.34
N GLY A 261 1.30 -0.69 4.59
CA GLY A 261 0.17 -0.02 5.24
C GLY A 261 -0.19 1.30 4.57
N LEU A 262 0.80 2.13 4.21
CA LEU A 262 0.59 3.35 3.43
C LEU A 262 -0.05 3.05 2.06
N CYS A 263 0.43 2.03 1.35
CA CYS A 263 -0.13 1.60 0.07
C CYS A 263 -1.58 1.13 0.18
N LEU A 264 -1.89 0.28 1.18
CA LEU A 264 -3.25 -0.20 1.44
C LEU A 264 -4.18 0.94 1.82
N LEU A 265 -3.81 1.74 2.83
CA LEU A 265 -4.58 2.90 3.29
C LEU A 265 -4.99 3.78 2.11
N LEU A 266 -4.03 4.18 1.27
CA LEU A 266 -4.33 5.09 0.18
C LEU A 266 -5.18 4.42 -0.90
N THR A 267 -4.85 3.20 -1.28
CA THR A 267 -5.54 2.49 -2.36
C THR A 267 -6.99 2.22 -2.01
N GLU A 268 -7.28 1.76 -0.80
CA GLU A 268 -8.65 1.52 -0.32
C GLU A 268 -9.51 2.78 -0.42
N ASN A 269 -8.98 3.93 0.02
CA ASN A 269 -9.71 5.19 0.01
C ASN A 269 -9.92 5.74 -1.41
N VAL A 270 -8.85 5.78 -2.21
CA VAL A 270 -8.92 6.30 -3.59
C VAL A 270 -9.86 5.44 -4.44
N VAL A 271 -9.70 4.13 -4.40
CA VAL A 271 -10.51 3.20 -5.20
C VAL A 271 -11.99 3.22 -4.77
N SER A 272 -12.27 3.33 -3.46
CA SER A 272 -13.65 3.47 -2.96
C SER A 272 -14.30 4.77 -3.42
N ARG A 273 -13.57 5.89 -3.38
CA ARG A 273 -14.08 7.17 -3.87
C ARG A 273 -14.27 7.18 -5.39
N ILE A 274 -13.33 6.61 -6.16
CA ILE A 274 -13.49 6.43 -7.61
C ILE A 274 -14.77 5.64 -7.91
N LYS A 275 -15.02 4.54 -7.19
CA LYS A 275 -16.25 3.74 -7.35
C LYS A 275 -17.49 4.62 -7.23
N VAL A 276 -17.56 5.45 -6.19
CA VAL A 276 -18.68 6.37 -5.95
C VAL A 276 -18.81 7.39 -7.08
N THR A 277 -17.75 8.16 -7.35
CA THR A 277 -17.78 9.25 -8.33
C THR A 277 -18.09 8.76 -9.75
N SER A 278 -17.67 7.54 -10.08
CA SER A 278 -17.93 6.91 -11.39
C SER A 278 -19.25 6.12 -11.46
N SER A 279 -20.12 6.20 -10.45
CA SER A 279 -21.37 5.44 -10.38
C SER A 279 -21.13 3.92 -10.50
N ASN A 280 -20.30 3.39 -9.61
CA ASN A 280 -19.86 1.99 -9.57
C ASN A 280 -19.09 1.58 -10.84
N PHE A 281 -18.09 2.40 -11.23
CA PHE A 281 -17.21 2.22 -12.39
C PHE A 281 -17.86 2.33 -13.77
N VAL A 282 -19.16 2.60 -13.85
CA VAL A 282 -19.89 2.74 -15.12
C VAL A 282 -19.37 3.93 -15.94
N ASN A 283 -19.12 5.06 -15.26
CA ASN A 283 -18.70 6.31 -15.90
C ASN A 283 -17.20 6.59 -15.70
N LEU A 284 -16.38 5.56 -15.45
CA LEU A 284 -14.96 5.74 -15.11
C LEU A 284 -14.16 6.50 -16.18
N HIS A 285 -14.49 6.29 -17.45
CA HIS A 285 -13.87 6.97 -18.59
C HIS A 285 -14.29 8.45 -18.75
N ARG A 286 -15.31 8.89 -17.99
CA ARG A 286 -15.85 10.26 -18.04
C ARG A 286 -15.34 11.14 -16.91
N LEU A 287 -14.61 10.58 -15.94
CA LEU A 287 -14.06 11.35 -14.83
C LEU A 287 -13.08 12.40 -15.37
N SER A 288 -13.40 13.65 -15.09
CA SER A 288 -12.57 14.82 -15.32
C SER A 288 -11.40 14.88 -14.32
N GLU A 289 -10.40 15.69 -14.64
CA GLU A 289 -9.29 15.94 -13.72
C GLU A 289 -9.76 16.56 -12.40
N SER A 290 -10.75 17.46 -12.43
CA SER A 290 -11.33 18.05 -11.22
C SER A 290 -12.04 17.00 -10.35
N GLU A 291 -12.82 16.10 -10.94
CA GLU A 291 -13.47 15.01 -10.19
C GLU A 291 -12.43 14.06 -9.57
N LEU A 292 -11.32 13.82 -10.25
CA LEU A 292 -10.21 13.05 -9.70
C LEU A 292 -9.51 13.80 -8.56
N GLN A 293 -9.32 15.12 -8.65
CA GLN A 293 -8.80 15.91 -7.54
C GLN A 293 -9.74 15.92 -6.31
N GLU A 294 -11.05 15.80 -6.51
CA GLU A 294 -12.01 15.61 -5.41
C GLU A 294 -11.92 14.21 -4.78
N VAL A 295 -11.61 13.17 -5.57
CA VAL A 295 -11.34 11.81 -5.05
C VAL A 295 -10.17 11.84 -4.08
N MET A 296 -9.03 12.38 -4.48
CA MET A 296 -7.87 12.56 -3.61
C MET A 296 -7.02 13.73 -4.12
N PRO A 297 -6.98 14.86 -3.39
CA PRO A 297 -6.20 16.00 -3.82
C PRO A 297 -4.72 15.65 -3.92
N ILE A 298 -4.09 16.01 -5.02
CA ILE A 298 -2.64 15.86 -5.21
C ILE A 298 -2.06 17.14 -5.81
N PRO A 299 -0.78 17.44 -5.55
CA PRO A 299 -0.13 18.54 -6.24
C PRO A 299 -0.01 18.27 -7.75
N GLU A 300 0.31 19.33 -8.49
CA GLU A 300 0.62 19.22 -9.92
C GLU A 300 1.70 18.14 -10.20
N PRO A 301 1.56 17.36 -11.28
CA PRO A 301 2.47 16.23 -11.56
C PRO A 301 3.96 16.60 -11.56
N ASN A 302 4.30 17.79 -12.06
CA ASN A 302 5.68 18.28 -12.05
C ASN A 302 6.21 18.52 -10.64
N LYS A 303 5.36 18.97 -9.71
CA LYS A 303 5.75 19.14 -8.32
C LYS A 303 6.02 17.80 -7.64
N ILE A 304 5.18 16.80 -7.85
CA ILE A 304 5.39 15.44 -7.32
C ILE A 304 6.73 14.89 -7.83
N LYS A 305 6.95 14.98 -9.14
CA LYS A 305 8.20 14.55 -9.78
C LYS A 305 9.42 15.28 -9.20
N ASN A 306 9.35 16.60 -9.09
CA ASN A 306 10.46 17.40 -8.56
C ASN A 306 10.80 17.02 -7.11
N VAL A 307 9.80 16.82 -6.26
CA VAL A 307 10.01 16.40 -4.85
C VAL A 307 10.66 15.02 -4.78
N LEU A 308 10.18 14.05 -5.57
CA LEU A 308 10.73 12.69 -5.57
C LEU A 308 12.13 12.60 -6.18
N GLN A 309 12.44 13.44 -7.16
CA GLN A 309 13.73 13.45 -7.85
C GLN A 309 14.72 14.46 -7.28
N ASP A 310 14.36 15.17 -6.21
CA ASP A 310 15.30 16.05 -5.53
C ASP A 310 16.40 15.24 -4.83
N ARG A 311 17.62 15.77 -4.88
CA ARG A 311 18.78 15.20 -4.17
C ARG A 311 18.80 15.63 -2.71
N ASP A 312 18.25 16.80 -2.40
CA ASP A 312 18.08 17.27 -1.04
C ASP A 312 16.79 16.67 -0.44
N VAL A 313 16.98 15.67 0.43
CA VAL A 313 15.89 15.02 1.15
C VAL A 313 15.05 15.99 1.98
N LYS A 314 15.57 17.19 2.30
CA LYS A 314 14.81 18.23 3.00
C LYS A 314 13.58 18.69 2.23
N VAL A 315 13.63 18.64 0.89
CA VAL A 315 12.48 18.97 0.04
C VAL A 315 11.31 18.03 0.32
N ALA A 316 11.56 16.72 0.33
CA ALA A 316 10.55 15.74 0.73
C ALA A 316 10.15 15.87 2.21
N LYS A 317 11.11 16.05 3.12
CA LYS A 317 10.84 16.23 4.56
C LYS A 317 9.87 17.40 4.82
N SER A 318 9.97 18.48 4.06
CA SER A 318 9.09 19.66 4.19
C SER A 318 7.60 19.38 3.95
N HIS A 319 7.28 18.20 3.39
CA HIS A 319 5.92 17.79 3.08
C HIS A 319 5.35 16.73 4.05
N LEU A 320 6.17 16.13 4.92
CA LEU A 320 5.75 14.99 5.75
C LEU A 320 4.59 15.32 6.69
N GLU A 321 4.68 16.43 7.43
CA GLU A 321 3.62 16.85 8.37
C GLU A 321 2.28 17.07 7.67
N LYS A 322 2.32 17.69 6.49
CA LYS A 322 1.12 17.92 5.69
C LYS A 322 0.54 16.58 5.21
N ILE A 323 1.38 15.71 4.66
CA ILE A 323 0.98 14.39 4.16
C ILE A 323 0.39 13.54 5.29
N ARG A 324 1.06 13.47 6.45
CA ARG A 324 0.60 12.72 7.62
C ARG A 324 -0.78 13.20 8.09
N ARG A 325 -0.99 14.52 8.18
CA ARG A 325 -2.30 15.08 8.54
C ARG A 325 -3.39 14.73 7.53
N GLU A 326 -3.10 14.84 6.23
CA GLU A 326 -4.05 14.46 5.18
C GLU A 326 -4.37 12.95 5.20
N LEU A 327 -3.40 12.10 5.54
CA LEU A 327 -3.61 10.66 5.73
C LEU A 327 -4.49 10.37 6.96
N GLN A 328 -4.31 11.11 8.06
CA GLN A 328 -5.11 10.97 9.29
C GLN A 328 -6.59 11.29 9.09
N GLU A 329 -6.91 12.12 8.09
CA GLU A 329 -8.28 12.44 7.70
C GLU A 329 -8.93 11.34 6.85
N LEU A 330 -8.17 10.30 6.45
CA LEU A 330 -8.71 9.23 5.62
C LEU A 330 -9.59 8.26 6.43
N PRO A 331 -10.72 7.85 5.86
CA PRO A 331 -11.68 6.90 6.46
C PRO A 331 -11.06 5.64 7.04
N THR A 332 -10.14 4.99 6.32
CA THR A 332 -9.51 3.74 6.77
C THR A 332 -8.23 3.96 7.55
N TYR A 333 -7.89 5.20 7.94
CA TYR A 333 -6.66 5.49 8.68
C TYR A 333 -6.53 4.66 9.96
N GLY A 334 -7.58 4.59 10.79
CA GLY A 334 -7.56 3.81 12.02
C GLY A 334 -7.24 2.31 11.84
N LYS A 335 -7.49 1.76 10.64
CA LYS A 335 -7.16 0.36 10.31
C LYS A 335 -5.65 0.17 10.18
N HIS A 336 -4.96 1.19 9.67
CA HIS A 336 -3.55 1.18 9.33
C HIS A 336 -2.70 2.10 10.22
N GLU A 337 -3.30 2.69 11.25
CA GLU A 337 -2.71 3.74 12.09
C GLU A 337 -1.38 3.29 12.67
N GLN A 338 -1.33 2.08 13.26
CA GLN A 338 -0.11 1.57 13.85
C GLN A 338 1.05 1.49 12.83
N ALA A 339 0.79 0.93 11.65
CA ALA A 339 1.80 0.80 10.59
C ALA A 339 2.29 2.17 10.09
N VAL A 340 1.36 3.10 9.87
CA VAL A 340 1.64 4.43 9.35
C VAL A 340 2.39 5.28 10.38
N GLU A 341 1.95 5.30 11.63
CA GLU A 341 2.55 6.13 12.67
C GLU A 341 3.92 5.61 13.12
N GLU A 342 4.10 4.29 13.16
CA GLU A 342 5.42 3.68 13.34
C GLU A 342 6.36 4.07 12.21
N PHE A 343 5.89 4.07 10.96
CA PHE A 343 6.69 4.47 9.82
C PHE A 343 7.15 5.93 9.90
N PHE A 344 6.23 6.87 10.13
CA PHE A 344 6.59 8.29 10.25
C PHE A 344 7.57 8.54 11.39
N ARG A 345 7.42 7.85 12.52
CA ARG A 345 8.37 7.92 13.63
C ARG A 345 9.77 7.44 13.23
N GLU A 346 9.89 6.37 12.44
CA GLU A 346 11.18 5.90 11.92
C GLU A 346 11.80 6.89 10.93
N VAL A 347 10.98 7.51 10.06
CA VAL A 347 11.39 8.56 9.11
C VAL A 347 11.92 9.80 9.83
N GLU A 348 11.19 10.27 10.85
CA GLU A 348 11.56 11.43 11.68
C GLU A 348 12.84 11.17 12.47
N ALA A 349 12.96 9.96 13.03
CA ALA A 349 14.17 9.53 13.75
C ALA A 349 15.38 9.32 12.83
N GLY A 350 15.19 9.27 11.50
CA GLY A 350 16.26 8.99 10.55
C GLY A 350 16.87 7.60 10.72
N LYS A 351 16.09 6.63 11.20
CA LYS A 351 16.57 5.27 11.44
C LYS A 351 16.74 4.54 10.12
N ALA A 352 17.99 4.22 9.79
CA ALA A 352 18.36 3.40 8.63
C ALA A 352 18.95 2.08 9.12
N PRO A 353 18.17 0.98 9.14
CA PRO A 353 18.71 -0.34 9.44
C PRO A 353 19.82 -0.72 8.46
N LEU A 354 20.73 -1.60 8.90
CA LEU A 354 21.78 -2.14 8.04
C LEU A 354 21.16 -2.86 6.82
N PRO A 355 21.88 -3.04 5.70
CA PRO A 355 21.27 -3.65 4.52
C PRO A 355 21.04 -5.16 4.63
N ASN A 356 21.67 -5.86 5.59
CA ASN A 356 21.62 -7.33 5.65
C ASN A 356 20.27 -7.85 6.19
N LEU A 357 19.51 -8.53 5.33
CA LEU A 357 18.18 -9.05 5.63
C LEU A 357 18.18 -10.04 6.80
N LEU A 358 19.12 -10.99 6.81
CA LEU A 358 19.17 -12.01 7.85
C LEU A 358 19.52 -11.43 9.22
N HIS A 359 20.16 -10.26 9.28
CA HIS A 359 20.43 -9.61 10.55
C HIS A 359 19.18 -8.94 11.11
N ASN A 360 18.48 -8.16 10.30
CA ASN A 360 17.39 -7.30 10.78
C ASN A 360 16.06 -8.04 10.98
N TRP A 361 15.89 -9.20 10.36
CA TRP A 361 14.66 -10.01 10.47
C TRP A 361 14.79 -11.16 11.49
N LYS A 362 15.89 -11.21 12.26
CA LYS A 362 16.05 -12.16 13.37
C LYS A 362 15.29 -11.67 14.61
N GLY A 363 14.42 -12.51 15.15
CA GLY A 363 13.74 -12.26 16.43
C GLY A 363 12.41 -11.49 16.36
N SER A 364 11.85 -11.35 15.15
CA SER A 364 10.59 -10.62 14.92
C SER A 364 9.31 -11.47 15.05
N THR A 365 9.40 -12.68 15.61
CA THR A 365 8.29 -13.63 15.78
C THR A 365 7.59 -13.49 17.12
#